data_AF-A0A8E2JKM0-F1
#
_entry.id   AF-A0A8E2JKM0-F1
#
_cell.length_a   1.000
_cell.length_b   1.000
_cell.length_c   1.000
_cell.angle_alpha   90.00
_cell.angle_beta   90.00
_cell.angle_gamma   90.00
#
_symmetry.space_group_name_H-M   'P 1'
#
loop_
_entity.id
_entity.type
_entity.pdbx_description
1 polymer ?
#
loop_
_entity_poly.entity_id
_entity_poly.type
_entity_poly.pdbx_seq_one_letter_code
_entity_poly.pdbx_strand_id
1 'polypeptide(L)'
;MAEVFPILSAISTASNLLFSFANQIKKYRQVSDRLFDLQENLDACEITLESWRRKYDVQERRSIVYMHVFFGRSGWEKIQRTLGSIKIISKTIDKEIDGVVAGATKFRPRGAPQGQYGSKYDEQLVRDCLRRISRNTAWTRKFNLSVLGKADDLQIELERLNRKLIILERLSDGYLEREHPDVFHDIRRLPGRRVILRVGDSRMAEIQKKLLEALSARKDAELLHRAGQGSQCHIGISVPQIHKRDFAFLLTNGDRTHEILIHPVKFRQVTDRNRLQPSISAAVPALIRDATLPCYMLPLNAPLSTGFQVSMPKVNLLSDLEFREPLSRAINEQQNLLSQQVIHPQDQVAIAAGLIQGCFRLLGSSWLSFLDSRNIRWRRSADGRWTTMMAASSGDGSTTRTLEQILNAGRARRDRRDLTKHTQMFRIGLLLVELALKTPVTYIEFDPQTSGAKVFIDQLGVDALDAHDIAAEVESRTNILYGNVVFFCLSVLQDREMMGNKEIESSYYKDVISQAEELESLVRVERRRGSPSPH
;
A
#
# COMPACT_ATOMS: atom_id res chain seq x y z
N MET A 1 0.93 -21.43 -5.29
CA MET A 1 -0.26 -22.15 -4.75
C MET A 1 -1.43 -22.06 -5.74
N ALA A 2 -1.20 -22.45 -6.99
CA ALA A 2 -2.16 -22.30 -8.08
C ALA A 2 -3.39 -23.24 -7.95
N GLU A 3 -3.38 -24.18 -7.00
CA GLU A 3 -4.48 -25.14 -6.82
C GLU A 3 -5.72 -24.54 -6.16
N VAL A 4 -5.62 -23.40 -5.48
CA VAL A 4 -6.75 -22.77 -4.76
C VAL A 4 -7.78 -22.19 -5.73
N PHE A 5 -7.35 -21.59 -6.85
CA PHE A 5 -8.25 -20.98 -7.84
C PHE A 5 -9.13 -22.02 -8.58
N PRO A 6 -8.59 -23.16 -9.06
CA PRO A 6 -9.39 -24.26 -9.60
C PRO A 6 -10.39 -24.83 -8.59
N ILE A 7 -10.03 -24.89 -7.29
CA ILE A 7 -10.92 -25.39 -6.25
C ILE A 7 -12.09 -24.43 -6.03
N LEU A 8 -11.82 -23.12 -5.90
CA LEU A 8 -12.85 -22.08 -5.76
C LEU A 8 -13.78 -22.06 -6.97
N SER A 9 -13.21 -22.12 -8.18
CA SER A 9 -14.00 -22.17 -9.41
C SER A 9 -14.88 -23.43 -9.48
N ALA A 10 -14.38 -24.59 -9.05
CA ALA A 10 -15.16 -25.82 -9.00
C ALA A 10 -16.32 -25.73 -8.00
N ILE A 11 -16.06 -25.27 -6.77
CA ILE A 11 -17.09 -25.10 -5.72
C ILE A 11 -18.18 -24.11 -6.17
N SER A 12 -17.79 -22.99 -6.76
CA SER A 12 -18.73 -21.98 -7.27
C SER A 12 -19.58 -22.53 -8.43
N THR A 13 -18.98 -23.30 -9.33
CA THR A 13 -19.69 -23.95 -10.44
C THR A 13 -20.68 -25.00 -9.93
N ALA A 14 -20.25 -25.82 -8.95
CA ALA A 14 -21.09 -26.80 -8.26
C ALA A 14 -22.31 -26.15 -7.57
N SER A 15 -22.08 -25.06 -6.83
CA SER A 15 -23.15 -24.31 -6.16
C SER A 15 -24.18 -23.77 -7.17
N ASN A 16 -23.71 -23.15 -8.26
CA ASN A 16 -24.58 -22.62 -9.30
C ASN A 16 -25.41 -23.69 -10.03
N LEU A 17 -24.83 -24.88 -10.25
CA LEU A 17 -25.53 -26.03 -10.85
C LEU A 17 -26.62 -26.58 -9.92
N LEU A 18 -26.31 -26.74 -8.62
CA LEU A 18 -27.29 -27.16 -7.63
C LEU A 18 -28.42 -26.16 -7.47
N PHE A 19 -28.12 -24.86 -7.42
CA PHE A 19 -29.12 -23.79 -7.36
C PHE A 19 -30.05 -23.82 -8.58
N SER A 20 -29.47 -23.93 -9.78
CA SER A 20 -30.24 -24.00 -11.03
C SER A 20 -31.14 -25.23 -11.09
N PHE A 21 -30.65 -26.39 -10.64
CA PHE A 21 -31.43 -27.62 -10.60
C PHE A 21 -32.53 -27.57 -9.52
N ALA A 22 -32.21 -27.13 -8.29
CA ALA A 22 -33.14 -26.95 -7.18
C ALA A 22 -34.31 -26.02 -7.56
N ASN A 23 -34.03 -24.94 -8.28
CA ASN A 23 -35.06 -24.04 -8.82
C ASN A 23 -36.01 -24.72 -9.80
N GLN A 24 -35.51 -25.61 -10.67
CA GLN A 24 -36.33 -26.33 -11.65
C GLN A 24 -37.22 -27.41 -11.00
N ILE A 25 -36.85 -27.91 -9.81
CA ILE A 25 -37.59 -28.94 -9.07
C ILE A 25 -38.39 -28.39 -7.89
N LYS A 26 -38.61 -27.07 -7.79
CA LYS A 26 -39.41 -26.40 -6.71
C LYS A 26 -40.78 -27.03 -6.43
N LYS A 27 -41.38 -27.69 -7.42
CA LYS A 27 -42.65 -28.42 -7.26
C LYS A 27 -42.51 -29.61 -6.28
N TYR A 28 -41.30 -30.15 -6.11
CA TYR A 28 -40.97 -31.24 -5.20
C TYR A 28 -40.30 -30.70 -3.92
N ARG A 29 -41.08 -30.03 -3.08
CA ARG A 29 -40.63 -29.24 -1.93
C ARG A 29 -39.57 -29.93 -1.05
N GLN A 30 -39.79 -31.19 -0.66
CA GLN A 30 -38.84 -31.94 0.19
C GLN A 30 -37.45 -32.10 -0.44
N VAL A 31 -37.39 -32.26 -1.76
CA VAL A 31 -36.13 -32.43 -2.49
C VAL A 31 -35.50 -31.07 -2.79
N SER A 32 -36.30 -30.07 -3.16
CA SER A 32 -35.78 -28.72 -3.41
C SER A 32 -35.17 -28.10 -2.16
N ASP A 33 -35.87 -28.18 -1.02
CA ASP A 33 -35.43 -27.57 0.24
C ASP A 33 -34.10 -28.21 0.69
N ARG A 34 -34.00 -29.54 0.56
CA ARG A 34 -32.78 -30.28 0.85
C ARG A 34 -31.60 -29.90 -0.05
N LEU A 35 -31.84 -29.67 -1.34
CA LEU A 35 -30.77 -29.23 -2.25
C LEU A 35 -30.38 -27.76 -2.02
N PHE A 36 -31.30 -26.90 -1.57
CA PHE A 36 -30.97 -25.53 -1.13
C PHE A 36 -30.10 -25.56 0.13
N ASP A 37 -30.41 -26.40 1.12
CA ASP A 37 -29.57 -26.55 2.32
C ASP A 37 -28.13 -26.97 1.97
N LEU A 38 -27.97 -27.89 1.00
CA LEU A 38 -26.64 -28.33 0.55
C LEU A 38 -25.91 -27.25 -0.26
N GLN A 39 -26.65 -26.43 -1.00
CA GLN A 39 -26.14 -25.27 -1.73
C GLN A 39 -25.64 -24.18 -0.78
N GLU A 40 -26.38 -23.86 0.28
CA GLU A 40 -25.93 -22.92 1.32
C GLU A 40 -24.65 -23.41 2.01
N ASN A 41 -24.51 -24.72 2.24
CA ASN A 41 -23.30 -25.30 2.80
C ASN A 41 -22.10 -25.22 1.84
N LEU A 42 -22.31 -25.33 0.53
CA LEU A 42 -21.28 -25.11 -0.49
C LEU A 42 -20.83 -23.65 -0.53
N ASP A 43 -21.77 -22.71 -0.48
CA ASP A 43 -21.47 -21.27 -0.42
C ASP A 43 -20.67 -20.94 0.85
N ALA A 44 -21.03 -21.53 1.99
CA ALA A 44 -20.26 -21.37 3.22
C ALA A 44 -18.82 -21.90 3.09
N CYS A 45 -18.62 -23.00 2.37
CA CYS A 45 -17.29 -23.54 2.08
C CYS A 45 -16.50 -22.63 1.12
N GLU A 46 -17.15 -22.08 0.09
CA GLU A 46 -16.56 -21.10 -0.82
C GLU A 46 -16.09 -19.86 -0.07
N ILE A 47 -16.97 -19.26 0.74
CA ILE A 47 -16.65 -18.07 1.55
C ILE A 47 -15.49 -18.34 2.51
N THR A 48 -15.46 -19.52 3.13
CA THR A 48 -14.39 -19.91 4.07
C THR A 48 -13.04 -20.04 3.36
N LEU A 49 -13.00 -20.69 2.20
CA LEU A 49 -11.76 -20.84 1.42
C LEU A 49 -11.30 -19.51 0.81
N GLU A 50 -12.23 -18.67 0.35
CA GLU A 50 -11.99 -17.31 -0.15
C GLU A 50 -11.45 -16.39 0.96
N SER A 51 -12.02 -16.48 2.16
CA SER A 51 -11.53 -15.77 3.35
C SER A 51 -10.13 -16.22 3.74
N TRP A 52 -9.86 -17.53 3.75
CA TRP A 52 -8.54 -18.09 3.99
C TRP A 52 -7.52 -17.60 2.95
N ARG A 53 -7.88 -17.59 1.66
CA ARG A 53 -7.04 -17.08 0.56
C ARG A 53 -6.65 -15.62 0.80
N ARG A 54 -7.61 -14.78 1.18
CA ARG A 54 -7.39 -13.35 1.46
C ARG A 54 -6.54 -13.15 2.72
N LYS A 55 -6.80 -13.94 3.77
CA LYS A 55 -6.10 -13.86 5.06
C LYS A 55 -4.59 -14.09 4.92
N TYR A 56 -4.16 -14.99 4.04
CA TYR A 56 -2.75 -15.30 3.80
C TYR A 56 -2.25 -14.84 2.43
N ASP A 57 -3.03 -13.98 1.77
CA ASP A 57 -2.70 -13.34 0.49
C ASP A 57 -2.12 -14.32 -0.55
N VAL A 58 -2.85 -15.41 -0.77
CA VAL A 58 -2.44 -16.49 -1.67
C VAL A 58 -2.77 -16.12 -3.12
N GLN A 59 -1.74 -15.73 -3.88
CA GLN A 59 -1.86 -15.35 -5.29
C GLN A 59 -1.28 -16.41 -6.24
N GLU A 60 -1.71 -16.39 -7.50
CA GLU A 60 -1.35 -17.41 -8.50
C GLU A 60 0.12 -17.33 -8.94
N ARG A 61 0.69 -16.11 -8.97
CA ARG A 61 2.06 -15.82 -9.43
C ARG A 61 3.09 -15.67 -8.30
N ARG A 62 2.71 -15.84 -7.04
CA ARG A 62 3.64 -15.71 -5.89
C ARG A 62 4.61 -16.88 -5.82
N SER A 63 5.88 -16.54 -5.56
CA SER A 63 6.96 -17.51 -5.36
C SER A 63 6.66 -18.43 -4.17
N ILE A 64 7.05 -19.70 -4.30
CA ILE A 64 6.94 -20.72 -3.24
C ILE A 64 7.72 -20.28 -1.99
N VAL A 65 8.79 -19.50 -2.16
CA VAL A 65 9.65 -18.97 -1.09
C VAL A 65 8.86 -18.12 -0.10
N TYR A 66 7.91 -17.29 -0.56
CA TYR A 66 7.03 -16.49 0.30
C TYR A 66 6.25 -17.36 1.29
N MET A 67 5.72 -18.50 0.82
CA MET A 67 4.93 -19.40 1.65
C MET A 67 5.81 -20.25 2.58
N HIS A 68 7.06 -20.52 2.19
CA HIS A 68 8.05 -21.14 3.07
C HIS A 68 8.50 -20.21 4.19
N VAL A 69 8.59 -18.91 3.93
CA VAL A 69 8.89 -17.91 4.97
C VAL A 69 7.72 -17.82 5.94
N PHE A 70 6.47 -17.80 5.47
CA PHE A 70 5.29 -17.65 6.33
C PHE A 70 4.97 -18.88 7.21
N PHE A 71 5.12 -20.09 6.69
CA PHE A 71 4.69 -21.32 7.38
C PHE A 71 5.82 -22.31 7.65
N GLY A 72 7.05 -21.97 7.29
CA GLY A 72 8.16 -22.91 7.23
C GLY A 72 7.99 -23.92 6.08
N ARG A 73 9.08 -24.57 5.69
CA ARG A 73 9.07 -25.61 4.65
C ARG A 73 8.12 -26.77 5.01
N SER A 74 8.13 -27.17 6.29
CA SER A 74 7.28 -28.27 6.78
C SER A 74 5.79 -27.91 6.87
N GLY A 75 5.46 -26.65 7.21
CA GLY A 75 4.08 -26.18 7.26
C GLY A 75 3.49 -26.01 5.88
N TRP A 76 4.27 -25.46 4.95
CA TRP A 76 3.86 -25.35 3.54
C TRP A 76 3.53 -26.70 2.91
N GLU A 77 4.39 -27.72 3.07
CA GLU A 77 4.14 -29.06 2.52
C GLU A 77 2.82 -29.67 3.06
N LYS A 78 2.51 -29.47 4.33
CA LYS A 78 1.26 -29.97 4.94
C LYS A 78 0.04 -29.17 4.48
N ILE A 79 0.16 -27.86 4.34
CA ILE A 79 -0.88 -26.99 3.79
C ILE A 79 -1.18 -27.40 2.34
N GLN A 80 -0.15 -27.64 1.53
CA GLN A 80 -0.31 -28.09 0.15
C GLN A 80 -0.98 -29.46 0.05
N ARG A 81 -0.60 -30.44 0.89
CA ARG A 81 -1.28 -31.75 0.95
C ARG A 81 -2.75 -31.63 1.35
N THR A 82 -3.07 -30.68 2.23
CA THR A 82 -4.45 -30.42 2.66
C THR A 82 -5.27 -29.81 1.52
N LEU A 83 -4.70 -28.86 0.78
CA LEU A 83 -5.31 -28.29 -0.44
C LEU A 83 -5.50 -29.34 -1.55
N GLY A 84 -4.53 -30.23 -1.74
CA GLY A 84 -4.65 -31.36 -2.66
C GLY A 84 -5.79 -32.31 -2.27
N SER A 85 -5.97 -32.55 -0.97
CA SER A 85 -7.10 -33.34 -0.45
C SER A 85 -8.44 -32.64 -0.69
N ILE A 86 -8.51 -31.32 -0.47
CA ILE A 86 -9.70 -30.50 -0.74
C ILE A 86 -10.06 -30.57 -2.23
N LYS A 87 -9.07 -30.47 -3.12
CA LYS A 87 -9.26 -30.59 -4.58
C LYS A 87 -9.86 -31.93 -5.00
N ILE A 88 -9.47 -33.03 -4.35
CA ILE A 88 -10.05 -34.35 -4.61
C ILE A 88 -11.51 -34.38 -4.18
N ILE A 89 -11.83 -33.86 -2.98
CA ILE A 89 -13.21 -33.81 -2.46
C ILE A 89 -14.10 -32.93 -3.36
N SER A 90 -13.63 -31.76 -3.79
CA SER A 90 -14.38 -30.89 -4.71
C SER A 90 -14.71 -31.59 -6.03
N LYS A 91 -13.80 -32.40 -6.57
CA LYS A 91 -14.08 -33.22 -7.77
C LYS A 91 -15.10 -34.33 -7.52
N THR A 92 -15.14 -34.88 -6.31
CA THR A 92 -16.15 -35.89 -5.94
C THR A 92 -17.51 -35.24 -5.78
N ILE A 93 -17.58 -34.06 -5.17
CA ILE A 93 -18.79 -33.24 -5.06
C ILE A 93 -19.37 -32.93 -6.45
N ASP A 94 -18.53 -32.50 -7.41
CA ASP A 94 -18.97 -32.29 -8.80
C ASP A 94 -19.62 -33.54 -9.40
N LYS A 95 -19.04 -34.72 -9.18
CA LYS A 95 -19.59 -35.99 -9.68
C LYS A 95 -20.91 -36.38 -9.02
N GLU A 96 -21.07 -36.12 -7.73
CA GLU A 96 -22.33 -36.40 -7.03
C GLU A 96 -23.44 -35.43 -7.46
N ILE A 97 -23.11 -34.17 -7.74
CA ILE A 97 -24.04 -33.19 -8.33
C ILE A 97 -24.45 -33.61 -9.74
N ASP A 98 -23.50 -34.05 -10.57
CA ASP A 98 -23.80 -34.65 -11.88
C ASP A 98 -24.71 -35.89 -11.72
N GLY A 99 -24.52 -36.68 -10.66
CA GLY A 99 -25.37 -37.81 -10.29
C GLY A 99 -26.80 -37.42 -9.90
N VAL A 100 -26.97 -36.33 -9.15
CA VAL A 100 -28.27 -35.72 -8.81
C VAL A 100 -29.01 -35.29 -10.07
N VAL A 101 -28.32 -34.59 -10.99
CA VAL A 101 -28.88 -34.17 -12.28
C VAL A 101 -29.17 -35.37 -13.18
N ALA A 102 -28.30 -36.38 -13.19
CA ALA A 102 -28.50 -37.63 -13.93
C ALA A 102 -29.74 -38.40 -13.45
N GLY A 103 -30.12 -38.27 -12.18
CA GLY A 103 -31.39 -38.79 -11.64
C GLY A 103 -32.62 -38.31 -12.40
N ALA A 104 -32.64 -37.06 -12.85
CA ALA A 104 -33.71 -36.51 -13.70
C ALA A 104 -33.58 -37.00 -15.15
N THR A 105 -32.37 -37.06 -15.69
CA THR A 105 -32.14 -37.39 -17.11
C THR A 105 -32.21 -38.88 -17.43
N LYS A 106 -32.41 -39.77 -16.45
CA LYS A 106 -32.75 -41.19 -16.67
C LYS A 106 -34.09 -41.42 -17.38
N PHE A 107 -34.97 -40.41 -17.42
CA PHE A 107 -36.33 -40.51 -17.98
C PHE A 107 -36.48 -39.79 -19.35
N ARG A 108 -35.40 -39.74 -20.14
CA ARG A 108 -35.32 -39.02 -21.42
C ARG A 108 -36.42 -39.42 -22.44
N PRO A 109 -36.85 -38.47 -23.31
CA PRO A 109 -37.65 -38.78 -24.50
C PRO A 109 -36.94 -39.76 -25.45
N ARG A 110 -37.68 -40.73 -26.02
CA ARG A 110 -37.16 -41.58 -27.09
C ARG A 110 -36.81 -40.67 -28.29
N GLY A 111 -35.57 -40.73 -28.76
CA GLY A 111 -35.07 -39.94 -29.90
C GLY A 111 -34.37 -38.62 -29.55
N ALA A 112 -34.17 -38.28 -28.28
CA ALA A 112 -33.39 -37.10 -27.91
C ALA A 112 -31.90 -37.27 -28.29
N PRO A 113 -31.26 -36.27 -28.93
CA PRO A 113 -29.85 -36.36 -29.35
C PRO A 113 -28.96 -36.63 -28.14
N GLN A 114 -28.07 -37.62 -28.25
CA GLN A 114 -26.94 -37.78 -27.33
C GLN A 114 -25.99 -36.62 -27.62
N GLY A 115 -26.10 -35.54 -26.85
CA GLY A 115 -25.27 -34.34 -27.04
C GLY A 115 -23.79 -34.70 -27.11
N GLN A 116 -23.21 -34.50 -28.29
CA GLN A 116 -21.78 -34.60 -28.61
C GLN A 116 -21.02 -33.31 -28.28
N TYR A 117 -21.63 -32.37 -27.55
CA TYR A 117 -21.04 -31.07 -27.21
C TYR A 117 -20.85 -30.96 -25.70
N GLY A 118 -19.64 -30.62 -25.28
CA GLY A 118 -19.15 -30.59 -23.89
C GLY A 118 -19.76 -29.54 -22.95
N SER A 119 -21.05 -29.22 -23.08
CA SER A 119 -21.78 -28.49 -22.05
C SER A 119 -22.27 -29.47 -20.99
N LYS A 120 -21.75 -29.33 -19.76
CA LYS A 120 -22.03 -30.23 -18.63
C LYS A 120 -23.50 -30.20 -18.13
N TYR A 121 -24.33 -29.25 -18.56
CA TYR A 121 -25.71 -29.11 -18.11
C TYR A 121 -26.62 -28.55 -19.23
N ASP A 122 -27.63 -29.31 -19.64
CA ASP A 122 -28.66 -28.89 -20.62
C ASP A 122 -29.99 -28.65 -19.89
N GLU A 123 -30.26 -27.37 -19.60
CA GLU A 123 -31.47 -26.94 -18.91
C GLU A 123 -32.78 -27.33 -19.60
N GLN A 124 -32.79 -27.34 -20.93
CA GLN A 124 -34.01 -27.61 -21.69
C GLN A 124 -34.36 -29.10 -21.61
N LEU A 125 -33.35 -29.95 -21.75
CA LEU A 125 -33.48 -31.40 -21.63
C LEU A 125 -33.89 -31.83 -20.21
N VAL A 126 -33.36 -31.17 -19.17
CA VAL A 126 -33.73 -31.43 -17.78
C VAL A 126 -35.20 -31.05 -17.53
N ARG A 127 -35.66 -29.89 -18.00
CA ARG A 127 -37.08 -29.48 -17.89
C ARG A 127 -38.03 -30.45 -18.57
N ASP A 128 -37.69 -30.95 -19.76
CA ASP A 128 -38.53 -31.90 -20.50
C ASP A 128 -38.62 -33.26 -19.81
N CYS A 129 -37.52 -33.73 -19.20
CA CYS A 129 -37.51 -34.95 -18.37
C CYS A 129 -38.39 -34.77 -17.11
N LEU A 130 -38.27 -33.63 -16.42
CA LEU A 130 -39.07 -33.32 -15.23
C LEU A 130 -40.57 -33.26 -15.54
N ARG A 131 -40.98 -32.70 -16.69
CA ARG A 131 -42.39 -32.72 -17.14
C ARG A 131 -42.92 -34.13 -17.31
N ARG A 132 -42.13 -35.07 -17.86
CA ARG A 132 -42.52 -36.48 -17.99
C ARG A 132 -42.63 -37.19 -16.66
N ILE A 133 -41.66 -37.00 -15.75
CA ILE A 133 -41.67 -37.58 -14.41
C ILE A 133 -42.94 -37.15 -13.66
N SER A 134 -43.35 -35.88 -13.82
CA SER A 134 -44.54 -35.33 -13.16
C SER A 134 -45.87 -35.94 -13.60
N ARG A 135 -45.91 -36.64 -14.74
CA ARG A 135 -47.11 -37.30 -15.27
C ARG A 135 -47.30 -38.72 -14.72
N ASN A 136 -46.28 -39.30 -14.07
CA ASN A 136 -46.33 -40.66 -13.54
C ASN A 136 -45.91 -40.70 -12.06
N THR A 137 -46.83 -41.12 -11.20
CA THR A 137 -46.63 -41.19 -9.73
C THR A 137 -45.53 -42.17 -9.32
N ALA A 138 -45.39 -43.30 -10.03
CA ALA A 138 -44.33 -44.28 -9.76
C ALA A 138 -42.94 -43.74 -10.13
N TRP A 139 -42.84 -42.94 -11.20
CA TRP A 139 -41.59 -42.29 -11.60
C TRP A 139 -41.23 -41.12 -10.68
N THR A 140 -42.23 -40.36 -10.23
CA THR A 140 -42.04 -39.31 -9.22
C THR A 140 -41.46 -39.88 -7.93
N ARG A 141 -42.00 -41.01 -7.42
CA ARG A 141 -41.48 -41.66 -6.21
C ARG A 141 -40.05 -42.17 -6.38
N LYS A 142 -39.73 -42.81 -7.52
CA LYS A 142 -38.36 -43.29 -7.82
C LYS A 142 -37.36 -42.14 -7.98
N PHE A 143 -37.79 -41.05 -8.62
CA PHE A 143 -36.99 -39.84 -8.78
C PHE A 143 -36.65 -39.22 -7.42
N ASN A 144 -37.66 -38.99 -6.57
CA ASN A 144 -37.45 -38.41 -5.24
C ASN A 144 -36.49 -39.27 -4.38
N LEU A 145 -36.69 -40.59 -4.33
CA LEU A 145 -35.80 -41.48 -3.58
C LEU A 145 -34.37 -41.49 -4.13
N SER A 146 -34.22 -41.46 -5.45
CA SER A 146 -32.89 -41.43 -6.09
C SER A 146 -32.15 -40.11 -5.83
N VAL A 147 -32.85 -38.97 -5.84
CA VAL A 147 -32.24 -37.67 -5.60
C VAL A 147 -31.93 -37.49 -4.10
N LEU A 148 -32.81 -37.94 -3.21
CA LEU A 148 -32.56 -37.87 -1.76
C LEU A 148 -31.36 -38.72 -1.35
N GLY A 149 -31.23 -39.97 -1.85
CA GLY A 149 -30.06 -40.79 -1.56
C GLY A 149 -28.75 -40.16 -2.05
N LYS A 150 -28.79 -39.46 -3.20
CA LYS A 150 -27.63 -38.72 -3.72
C LYS A 150 -27.35 -37.42 -2.96
N ALA A 151 -28.39 -36.78 -2.43
CA ALA A 151 -28.25 -35.62 -1.55
C ALA A 151 -27.58 -36.00 -0.21
N ASP A 152 -27.85 -37.20 0.30
CA ASP A 152 -27.18 -37.71 1.51
C ASP A 152 -25.70 -38.04 1.27
N ASP A 153 -25.37 -38.67 0.12
CA ASP A 153 -23.98 -38.86 -0.32
C ASP A 153 -23.23 -37.50 -0.42
N LEU A 154 -23.89 -36.51 -1.02
CA LEU A 154 -23.36 -35.15 -1.16
C LEU A 154 -23.16 -34.45 0.21
N GLN A 155 -24.05 -34.66 1.18
CA GLN A 155 -23.88 -34.13 2.53
C GLN A 155 -22.61 -34.68 3.18
N ILE A 156 -22.36 -35.99 3.06
CA ILE A 156 -21.16 -36.62 3.65
C ILE A 156 -19.89 -35.99 3.08
N GLU A 157 -19.84 -35.77 1.76
CA GLU A 157 -18.70 -35.12 1.12
C GLU A 157 -18.56 -33.64 1.49
N LEU A 158 -19.67 -32.92 1.70
CA LEU A 158 -19.65 -31.54 2.20
C LEU A 158 -19.15 -31.43 3.63
N GLU A 159 -19.55 -32.33 4.51
CA GLU A 159 -19.01 -32.39 5.87
C GLU A 159 -17.51 -32.67 5.87
N ARG A 160 -17.05 -33.57 4.97
CA ARG A 160 -15.62 -33.84 4.78
C ARG A 160 -14.87 -32.60 4.28
N LEU A 161 -15.44 -31.86 3.32
CA LEU A 161 -14.88 -30.61 2.81
C LEU A 161 -14.75 -29.57 3.94
N ASN A 162 -15.82 -29.34 4.69
CA ASN A 162 -15.84 -28.38 5.79
C ASN A 162 -14.81 -28.73 6.88
N ARG A 163 -14.72 -30.02 7.28
CA ARG A 163 -13.68 -30.49 8.21
C ARG A 163 -12.27 -30.21 7.69
N LYS A 164 -12.02 -30.41 6.39
CA LYS A 164 -10.71 -30.13 5.78
C LYS A 164 -10.39 -28.64 5.71
N LEU A 165 -11.38 -27.77 5.48
CA LEU A 165 -11.22 -26.32 5.53
C LEU A 165 -10.89 -25.84 6.96
N ILE A 166 -11.55 -26.37 7.98
CA ILE A 166 -11.23 -26.08 9.39
C ILE A 166 -9.81 -26.54 9.73
N ILE A 167 -9.39 -27.72 9.27
CA ILE A 167 -8.03 -28.22 9.46
C ILE A 167 -7.02 -27.31 8.75
N LEU A 168 -7.32 -26.86 7.53
CA LEU A 168 -6.48 -25.92 6.78
C LEU A 168 -6.26 -24.62 7.56
N GLU A 169 -7.32 -24.01 8.07
CA GLU A 169 -7.23 -22.79 8.91
C GLU A 169 -6.37 -23.02 10.15
N ARG A 170 -6.62 -24.12 10.88
CA ARG A 170 -5.89 -24.44 12.11
C ARG A 170 -4.42 -24.74 11.87
N LEU A 171 -4.09 -25.46 10.80
CA LEU A 171 -2.70 -25.74 10.44
C LEU A 171 -1.99 -24.44 10.02
N SER A 172 -2.62 -23.61 9.20
CA SER A 172 -2.05 -22.32 8.80
C SER A 172 -1.79 -21.42 10.01
N ASP A 173 -2.73 -21.33 10.95
CA ASP A 173 -2.54 -20.55 12.18
C ASP A 173 -1.43 -21.13 13.07
N GLY A 174 -1.41 -22.45 13.29
CA GLY A 174 -0.41 -23.07 14.17
C GLY A 174 1.02 -23.06 13.61
N TYR A 175 1.18 -23.13 12.29
CA TYR A 175 2.50 -22.99 11.65
C TYR A 175 2.96 -21.54 11.61
N LEU A 176 2.04 -20.58 11.44
CA LEU A 176 2.34 -19.16 11.55
C LEU A 176 2.79 -18.79 12.98
N GLU A 177 2.09 -19.30 14.00
CA GLU A 177 2.43 -19.12 15.41
C GLU A 177 3.81 -19.67 15.75
N ARG A 178 4.18 -20.80 15.15
CA ARG A 178 5.46 -21.46 15.40
C ARG A 178 6.65 -20.74 14.76
N GLU A 179 6.49 -20.22 13.55
CA GLU A 179 7.58 -19.59 12.79
C GLU A 179 7.68 -18.09 13.09
N HIS A 180 6.56 -17.44 13.42
CA HIS A 180 6.48 -16.00 13.71
C HIS A 180 5.71 -15.73 15.01
N PRO A 181 6.25 -16.14 16.17
CA PRO A 181 5.57 -16.01 17.47
C PRO A 181 5.27 -14.55 17.83
N ASP A 182 6.14 -13.61 17.45
CA ASP A 182 6.02 -12.19 17.75
C ASP A 182 4.89 -11.53 16.93
N VAL A 183 4.82 -11.86 15.64
CA VAL A 183 3.73 -11.44 14.74
C VAL A 183 2.39 -12.06 15.18
N PHE A 184 2.42 -13.30 15.68
CA PHE A 184 1.22 -13.99 16.14
C PHE A 184 0.67 -13.41 17.46
N HIS A 185 1.53 -12.93 18.36
CA HIS A 185 1.14 -12.28 19.62
C HIS A 185 0.49 -10.90 19.40
N ASP A 186 0.91 -10.16 18.38
CA ASP A 186 0.33 -8.85 18.04
C ASP A 186 -1.02 -8.96 17.31
N ILE A 187 -1.34 -10.13 16.74
CA ILE A 187 -2.67 -10.44 16.22
C ILE A 187 -3.59 -10.72 17.42
N ARG A 188 -4.15 -9.66 18.03
CA ARG A 188 -5.12 -9.79 19.13
C ARG A 188 -6.32 -10.66 18.73
N ARG A 189 -6.37 -11.88 19.27
CA ARG A 189 -7.53 -12.77 19.19
C ARG A 189 -8.27 -12.73 20.53
N LEU A 190 -9.56 -12.39 20.50
CA LEU A 190 -10.46 -12.82 21.58
C LEU A 190 -10.93 -14.24 21.25
N PRO A 191 -10.99 -15.15 22.22
CA PRO A 191 -11.36 -16.54 21.97
C PRO A 191 -12.81 -16.62 21.48
N GLY A 192 -13.04 -17.23 20.31
CA GLY A 192 -14.35 -17.78 19.93
C GLY A 192 -15.26 -16.97 18.98
N ARG A 193 -14.81 -15.91 18.28
CA ARG A 193 -15.66 -15.27 17.25
C ARG A 193 -14.93 -14.99 15.92
N ARG A 194 -15.60 -15.35 14.82
CA ARG A 194 -15.30 -14.91 13.44
C ARG A 194 -15.28 -13.38 13.39
N VAL A 195 -14.32 -12.85 12.63
CA VAL A 195 -14.00 -11.43 12.51
C VAL A 195 -15.25 -10.57 12.27
N ILE A 196 -15.55 -9.69 13.21
CA ILE A 196 -16.29 -8.45 12.93
C ILE A 196 -15.24 -7.35 13.01
N LEU A 197 -14.89 -6.78 11.86
CA LEU A 197 -14.26 -5.46 11.80
C LEU A 197 -15.17 -4.51 12.58
N ARG A 198 -14.75 -4.09 13.78
CA ARG A 198 -15.49 -3.09 14.54
C ARG A 198 -15.37 -1.77 13.77
N VAL A 199 -16.48 -1.36 13.17
CA VAL A 199 -16.74 0.03 12.77
C VAL A 199 -16.57 0.87 14.04
N GLY A 200 -15.46 1.63 14.13
CA GLY A 200 -15.10 2.42 15.32
C GLY A 200 -13.64 2.31 15.80
N ASP A 201 -12.73 1.74 15.01
CA ASP A 201 -11.30 1.75 15.37
C ASP A 201 -10.75 3.18 15.44
N SER A 202 -10.29 3.59 16.62
CA SER A 202 -9.63 4.88 16.88
C SER A 202 -8.43 5.12 15.95
N ARG A 203 -7.79 4.04 15.47
CA ARG A 203 -6.72 4.09 14.45
C ARG A 203 -7.19 4.65 13.11
N MET A 204 -8.40 4.32 12.65
CA MET A 204 -8.94 4.86 11.39
C MET A 204 -9.28 6.35 11.53
N ALA A 205 -9.78 6.78 12.69
CA ALA A 205 -10.00 8.19 12.98
C ALA A 205 -8.67 8.98 13.04
N GLU A 206 -7.62 8.37 13.60
CA GLU A 206 -6.28 8.96 13.62
C GLU A 206 -5.66 9.05 12.21
N ILE A 207 -5.79 8.00 11.40
CA ILE A 207 -5.39 8.01 9.98
C ILE A 207 -6.13 9.12 9.23
N GLN A 208 -7.46 9.21 9.38
CA GLN A 208 -8.25 10.27 8.75
C GLN A 208 -7.82 11.65 9.21
N LYS A 209 -7.54 11.84 10.51
CA LYS A 209 -7.05 13.12 11.04
C LYS A 209 -5.68 13.49 10.47
N LYS A 210 -4.70 12.58 10.50
CA LYS A 210 -3.35 12.86 9.97
C LYS A 210 -3.39 13.09 8.45
N LEU A 211 -4.26 12.39 7.73
CA LEU A 211 -4.47 12.61 6.29
C LEU A 211 -5.12 13.97 6.02
N LEU A 212 -6.13 14.38 6.79
CA LEU A 212 -6.73 15.71 6.70
C LEU A 212 -5.71 16.83 7.02
N GLU A 213 -4.85 16.62 8.01
CA GLU A 213 -3.76 17.55 8.34
C GLU A 213 -2.73 17.66 7.21
N ALA A 214 -2.32 16.53 6.62
CA ALA A 214 -1.44 16.51 5.46
C ALA A 214 -2.07 17.19 4.23
N LEU A 215 -3.37 16.98 3.99
CA LEU A 215 -4.11 17.65 2.92
C LEU A 215 -4.17 19.17 3.11
N SER A 216 -4.33 19.65 4.34
CA SER A 216 -4.27 21.09 4.65
C SER A 216 -2.87 21.63 4.41
N ALA A 217 -1.85 20.97 4.98
CA ALA A 217 -0.46 21.36 4.82
C ALA A 217 -0.02 21.39 3.36
N ARG A 218 -0.51 20.46 2.53
CA ARG A 218 -0.28 20.45 1.07
C ARG A 218 -0.82 21.70 0.40
N LYS A 219 -2.06 22.10 0.71
CA LYS A 219 -2.67 23.32 0.14
C LYS A 219 -1.86 24.55 0.55
N ASP A 220 -1.45 24.60 1.81
CA ASP A 220 -0.64 25.68 2.35
C ASP A 220 0.75 25.74 1.69
N ALA A 221 1.44 24.60 1.56
CA ALA A 221 2.74 24.49 0.89
C ALA A 221 2.70 24.91 -0.58
N GLU A 222 1.63 24.55 -1.30
CA GLU A 222 1.42 24.93 -2.70
C GLU A 222 1.12 26.44 -2.84
N LEU A 223 0.36 27.03 -1.92
CA LEU A 223 0.17 28.49 -1.87
C LEU A 223 1.48 29.22 -1.58
N LEU A 224 2.30 28.69 -0.67
CA LEU A 224 3.61 29.23 -0.33
C LEU A 224 4.63 29.09 -1.46
N HIS A 225 4.61 27.97 -2.19
CA HIS A 225 5.44 27.79 -3.38
C HIS A 225 5.14 28.89 -4.42
N ARG A 226 3.86 29.14 -4.70
CA ARG A 226 3.43 30.20 -5.64
C ARG A 226 3.78 31.59 -5.13
N ALA A 227 3.64 31.84 -3.83
CA ALA A 227 4.02 33.10 -3.20
C ALA A 227 5.54 33.33 -3.15
N GLY A 228 6.34 32.29 -3.38
CA GLY A 228 7.81 32.33 -3.45
C GLY A 228 8.38 32.25 -4.86
N GLN A 229 7.55 32.18 -5.92
CA GLN A 229 8.04 32.16 -7.31
C GLN A 229 8.83 33.44 -7.61
N GLY A 230 10.11 33.29 -7.95
CA GLY A 230 11.03 34.39 -8.27
C GLY A 230 12.16 34.64 -7.26
N SER A 231 12.19 33.93 -6.13
CA SER A 231 13.30 34.00 -5.16
C SER A 231 13.90 32.61 -4.93
N GLN A 232 15.23 32.53 -4.75
CA GLN A 232 15.89 31.27 -4.37
C GLN A 232 15.49 30.93 -2.93
N CYS A 233 14.53 30.02 -2.81
CA CYS A 233 13.89 29.62 -1.58
C CYS A 233 14.28 28.19 -1.21
N HIS A 234 14.63 27.98 0.05
CA HIS A 234 14.92 26.65 0.61
C HIS A 234 13.90 26.35 1.68
N ILE A 235 13.33 25.14 1.67
CA ILE A 235 12.29 24.71 2.61
C ILE A 235 12.87 23.72 3.62
N GLY A 236 12.51 23.86 4.89
CA GLY A 236 12.77 22.84 5.91
C GLY A 236 11.83 21.65 5.75
N ILE A 237 12.38 20.47 5.44
CA ILE A 237 11.59 19.22 5.34
C ILE A 237 11.30 18.69 6.74
N SER A 238 12.35 18.42 7.52
CA SER A 238 12.26 18.03 8.92
C SER A 238 12.94 19.09 9.77
N VAL A 239 12.18 19.79 10.60
CA VAL A 239 12.68 20.83 11.51
C VAL A 239 12.08 20.57 12.88
N PRO A 240 12.80 19.93 13.80
CA PRO A 240 12.23 19.46 15.07
C PRO A 240 11.92 20.59 16.07
N GLN A 241 12.36 21.81 15.78
CA GLN A 241 12.14 23.00 16.62
C GLN A 241 10.83 23.73 16.32
N ILE A 242 10.17 23.44 15.19
CA ILE A 242 8.93 24.12 14.78
C ILE A 242 7.69 23.23 14.99
N HIS A 243 6.51 23.84 15.04
CA HIS A 243 5.28 23.09 15.15
C HIS A 243 5.00 22.31 13.84
N LYS A 244 4.32 21.16 13.92
CA LYS A 244 4.10 20.25 12.76
C LYS A 244 3.41 20.92 11.54
N ARG A 245 2.63 21.98 11.80
CA ARG A 245 1.91 22.74 10.77
C ARG A 245 2.68 23.96 10.24
N ASP A 246 3.82 24.28 10.83
CA ASP A 246 4.62 25.44 10.45
C ASP A 246 5.58 25.07 9.33
N PHE A 247 5.99 26.10 8.59
CA PHE A 247 7.01 26.01 7.54
C PHE A 247 8.17 26.93 7.86
N ALA A 248 9.38 26.39 7.84
CA ALA A 248 10.60 27.18 7.90
C ALA A 248 11.16 27.33 6.49
N PHE A 249 11.52 28.55 6.12
CA PHE A 249 12.18 28.84 4.85
C PHE A 249 13.47 29.62 5.07
N LEU A 250 14.46 29.33 4.24
CA LEU A 250 15.66 30.14 4.08
C LEU A 250 15.62 30.78 2.70
N LEU A 251 15.64 32.11 2.67
CA LEU A 251 15.48 32.90 1.45
C LEU A 251 16.77 33.63 1.15
N THR A 252 17.23 33.53 -0.09
CA THR A 252 18.38 34.32 -0.56
C THR A 252 17.85 35.58 -1.22
N ASN A 253 18.14 36.76 -0.66
CA ASN A 253 17.73 38.04 -1.21
C ASN A 253 18.97 38.95 -1.36
N GLY A 254 19.50 39.03 -2.59
CA GLY A 254 20.81 39.63 -2.84
C GLY A 254 21.93 38.83 -2.17
N ASP A 255 22.85 39.51 -1.50
CA ASP A 255 24.02 38.89 -0.83
C ASP A 255 23.71 38.34 0.58
N ARG A 256 22.45 38.45 1.04
CA ARG A 256 22.05 38.03 2.39
C ARG A 256 20.97 36.96 2.35
N THR A 257 21.12 35.99 3.24
CA THR A 257 20.10 35.00 3.53
C THR A 257 19.26 35.41 4.74
N HIS A 258 17.96 35.18 4.62
CA HIS A 258 16.99 35.48 5.66
C HIS A 258 16.19 34.23 5.96
N GLU A 259 16.17 33.86 7.24
CA GLU A 259 15.36 32.77 7.72
C GLU A 259 13.98 33.27 8.17
N ILE A 260 12.92 32.63 7.70
CA ILE A 260 11.55 32.98 8.08
C ILE A 260 10.79 31.75 8.55
N LEU A 261 9.95 31.96 9.57
CA LEU A 261 8.98 31.00 10.08
C LEU A 261 7.59 31.44 9.66
N ILE A 262 6.87 30.53 9.01
CA ILE A 262 5.51 30.75 8.49
C ILE A 262 4.53 29.84 9.23
N HIS A 263 3.54 30.46 9.87
CA HIS A 263 2.45 29.79 10.58
C HIS A 263 1.12 30.01 9.82
N PRO A 264 0.41 28.94 9.40
CA PRO A 264 -0.91 29.08 8.78
C PRO A 264 -1.96 29.60 9.77
N VAL A 265 -2.69 30.66 9.41
CA VAL A 265 -3.71 31.30 10.26
C VAL A 265 -5.03 31.49 9.51
N LYS A 266 -6.14 31.46 10.26
CA LYS A 266 -7.46 31.83 9.74
C LYS A 266 -7.78 33.27 10.13
N PHE A 267 -8.05 34.11 9.15
CA PHE A 267 -8.48 35.49 9.42
C PHE A 267 -9.96 35.50 9.81
N ARG A 268 -10.28 36.02 11.00
CA ARG A 268 -11.67 36.27 11.41
C ARG A 268 -12.04 37.69 10.98
N GLN A 269 -12.80 37.81 9.89
CA GLN A 269 -13.34 39.04 9.29
C GLN A 269 -12.31 40.11 8.91
N VAL A 270 -12.24 40.37 7.59
CA VAL A 270 -11.54 41.45 6.86
C VAL A 270 -10.51 42.23 7.69
N THR A 271 -9.35 41.62 7.93
CA THR A 271 -8.12 42.38 8.15
C THR A 271 -7.92 43.26 6.92
N ASP A 272 -7.77 44.57 7.10
CA ASP A 272 -7.55 45.56 6.04
C ASP A 272 -6.56 45.01 4.99
N ARG A 273 -7.06 44.67 3.79
CA ARG A 273 -6.32 43.90 2.77
C ARG A 273 -5.03 44.59 2.35
N ASN A 274 -4.97 45.91 2.54
CA ASN A 274 -3.82 46.76 2.28
C ASN A 274 -2.67 46.56 3.28
N ARG A 275 -2.91 45.94 4.43
CA ARG A 275 -1.88 45.59 5.42
C ARG A 275 -1.30 44.19 5.22
N LEU A 276 -1.88 43.38 4.33
CA LEU A 276 -1.46 42.01 4.07
C LEU A 276 -0.46 41.99 2.91
N GLN A 277 0.67 41.32 3.11
CA GLN A 277 1.68 41.20 2.05
C GLN A 277 1.24 40.13 1.02
N PRO A 278 1.43 40.38 -0.29
CA PRO A 278 0.97 39.47 -1.35
C PRO A 278 1.93 38.31 -1.64
N SER A 279 3.20 38.42 -1.24
CA SER A 279 4.26 37.45 -1.53
C SER A 279 5.28 37.37 -0.40
N ILE A 280 6.07 36.28 -0.42
CA ILE A 280 7.19 36.09 0.52
C ILE A 280 8.23 37.20 0.33
N SER A 281 8.53 37.56 -0.92
CA SER A 281 9.46 38.63 -1.27
C SER A 281 9.04 40.02 -0.77
N ALA A 282 7.73 40.28 -0.64
CA ALA A 282 7.21 41.51 -0.07
C ALA A 282 7.18 41.50 1.47
N ALA A 283 7.02 40.31 2.08
CA ALA A 283 6.99 40.15 3.53
C ALA A 283 8.37 40.33 4.19
N VAL A 284 9.45 39.86 3.54
CA VAL A 284 10.81 39.93 4.10
C VAL A 284 11.28 41.35 4.39
N PRO A 285 11.18 42.35 3.49
CA PRO A 285 11.55 43.73 3.78
C PRO A 285 10.76 44.36 4.93
N ALA A 286 9.49 43.96 5.12
CA ALA A 286 8.68 44.42 6.25
C ALA A 286 9.22 43.87 7.58
N LEU A 287 9.59 42.59 7.60
CA LEU A 287 10.18 41.93 8.78
C LEU A 287 11.59 42.41 9.12
N ILE A 288 12.37 42.83 8.12
CA ILE A 288 13.71 43.41 8.36
C ILE A 288 13.59 44.77 9.07
N ARG A 289 12.57 45.57 8.72
CA ARG A 289 12.34 46.87 9.34
C ARG A 289 11.87 46.77 10.80
N ASP A 290 11.11 45.73 11.12
CA ASP A 290 10.70 45.43 12.50
C ASP A 290 10.68 43.92 12.74
N ALA A 291 11.81 43.39 13.23
CA ALA A 291 11.99 41.96 13.46
C ALA A 291 11.19 41.43 14.67
N THR A 292 10.62 42.31 15.49
CA THR A 292 9.90 41.93 16.71
C THR A 292 8.42 41.63 16.44
N LEU A 293 7.84 42.21 15.39
CA LEU A 293 6.44 42.05 15.05
C LEU A 293 6.23 41.07 13.89
N PRO A 294 5.26 40.15 14.00
CA PRO A 294 4.92 39.27 12.89
C PRO A 294 4.25 40.05 11.76
N CYS A 295 4.55 39.67 10.53
CA CYS A 295 3.90 40.16 9.33
C CYS A 295 2.79 39.18 8.92
N TYR A 296 1.69 39.68 8.36
CA TYR A 296 0.63 38.84 7.83
C TYR A 296 0.66 38.84 6.30
N MET A 297 0.62 37.65 5.71
CA MET A 297 0.69 37.43 4.28
C MET A 297 -0.60 36.75 3.78
N LEU A 298 -1.11 37.26 2.66
CA LEU A 298 -2.24 36.68 1.94
C LEU A 298 -1.86 36.59 0.45
N PRO A 299 -1.48 35.40 -0.04
CA PRO A 299 -1.18 35.20 -1.45
C PRO A 299 -2.36 35.63 -2.34
N LEU A 300 -2.07 36.21 -3.51
CA LEU A 300 -3.05 36.81 -4.43
C LEU A 300 -4.24 35.89 -4.78
N ASN A 301 -4.03 34.57 -4.79
CA ASN A 301 -5.02 33.54 -5.14
C ASN A 301 -5.54 32.75 -3.92
N ALA A 302 -5.22 33.16 -2.70
CA ALA A 302 -5.69 32.50 -1.48
C ALA A 302 -7.10 32.98 -1.10
N PRO A 303 -7.96 32.11 -0.53
CA PRO A 303 -9.24 32.53 0.05
C PRO A 303 -9.02 33.58 1.14
N LEU A 304 -9.87 34.61 1.21
CA LEU A 304 -9.80 35.69 2.22
C LEU A 304 -9.92 35.19 3.68
N SER A 305 -10.33 33.94 3.89
CA SER A 305 -10.47 33.30 5.21
C SER A 305 -9.20 32.60 5.71
N THR A 306 -8.17 32.48 4.88
CA THR A 306 -6.94 31.72 5.18
C THR A 306 -5.71 32.47 4.71
N GLY A 307 -4.73 32.65 5.57
CA GLY A 307 -3.43 33.21 5.19
C GLY A 307 -2.34 32.78 6.15
N PHE A 308 -1.30 33.60 6.23
CA PHE A 308 -0.07 33.22 6.89
C PHE A 308 0.43 34.32 7.82
N GLN A 309 0.89 33.92 8.99
CA GLN A 309 1.69 34.76 9.86
C GLN A 309 3.16 34.42 9.58
N VAL A 310 3.94 35.43 9.19
CA VAL A 310 5.36 35.33 8.87
C VAL A 310 6.14 36.04 9.97
N SER A 311 7.18 35.39 10.48
CA SER A 311 8.03 35.95 11.55
C SER A 311 9.49 35.53 11.35
N MET A 312 10.41 36.30 11.90
CA MET A 312 11.80 35.88 12.02
C MET A 312 11.92 34.92 13.21
N PRO A 313 12.50 33.72 13.05
CA PRO A 313 12.66 32.79 14.16
C PRO A 313 13.65 33.35 15.18
N LYS A 314 13.40 33.10 16.48
CA LYS A 314 14.27 33.58 17.58
C LYS A 314 15.62 32.84 17.65
N VAL A 315 15.72 31.71 16.97
CA VAL A 315 16.89 30.82 16.92
C VAL A 315 17.10 30.36 15.48
N ASN A 316 18.36 30.13 15.09
CA ASN A 316 18.69 29.62 13.76
C ASN A 316 18.14 28.20 13.60
N LEU A 317 17.22 27.99 12.66
CA LEU A 317 16.69 26.66 12.34
C LEU A 317 17.44 26.10 11.11
N LEU A 318 17.53 26.89 10.05
CA LEU A 318 18.04 26.54 8.72
C LEU A 318 19.30 27.28 8.29
N SER A 319 19.59 28.47 8.84
CA SER A 319 20.74 29.29 8.43
C SER A 319 22.08 28.52 8.49
N ASP A 320 22.24 27.65 9.49
CA ASP A 320 23.45 26.83 9.67
C ASP A 320 23.61 25.73 8.59
N LEU A 321 22.57 25.49 7.77
CA LEU A 321 22.58 24.56 6.65
C LEU A 321 22.93 25.22 5.31
N GLU A 322 23.00 26.55 5.22
CA GLU A 322 23.26 27.25 3.96
C GLU A 322 24.57 26.80 3.31
N PHE A 323 25.65 26.81 4.09
CA PHE A 323 27.01 26.48 3.66
C PHE A 323 27.36 25.00 3.81
N ARG A 324 26.39 24.17 4.21
CA ARG A 324 26.60 22.72 4.31
C ARG A 324 26.61 22.09 2.94
N GLU A 325 27.46 21.09 2.79
CA GLU A 325 27.52 20.27 1.58
C GLU A 325 26.23 19.47 1.39
N PRO A 326 25.82 19.23 0.14
CA PRO A 326 24.64 18.44 -0.15
C PRO A 326 24.87 16.95 0.15
N LEU A 327 23.77 16.23 0.38
CA LEU A 327 23.78 14.81 0.70
C LEU A 327 24.49 13.98 -0.38
N SER A 328 24.34 14.35 -1.65
CA SER A 328 25.02 13.70 -2.78
C SER A 328 26.54 13.65 -2.62
N ARG A 329 27.16 14.69 -2.02
CA ARG A 329 28.62 14.72 -1.81
C ARG A 329 29.04 13.74 -0.71
N ALA A 330 28.28 13.67 0.38
CA ALA A 330 28.49 12.71 1.45
C ALA A 330 28.25 11.25 1.02
N ILE A 331 27.44 11.03 -0.02
CA ILE A 331 27.25 9.72 -0.67
C ILE A 331 28.47 9.38 -1.56
N ASN A 332 28.93 10.32 -2.38
CA ASN A 332 29.98 10.08 -3.36
C ASN A 332 31.41 10.04 -2.78
N GLU A 333 31.70 10.81 -1.73
CA GLU A 333 33.08 11.03 -1.24
C GLU A 333 33.45 10.21 0.01
N GLN A 334 32.74 9.11 0.32
CA GLN A 334 32.98 8.33 1.55
C GLN A 334 34.38 7.72 1.66
N GLN A 335 35.09 7.54 0.55
CA GLN A 335 36.47 7.02 0.54
C GLN A 335 37.52 8.09 0.87
N ASN A 336 37.15 9.38 0.90
CA ASN A 336 38.05 10.46 1.29
C ASN A 336 38.00 10.68 2.81
N LEU A 337 38.94 10.05 3.51
CA LEU A 337 39.15 10.08 4.97
C LEU A 337 39.27 11.50 5.60
N LEU A 338 39.35 12.55 4.79
CA LEU A 338 39.50 13.95 5.22
C LEU A 338 38.20 14.77 5.15
N SER A 339 37.10 14.20 4.64
CA SER A 339 35.80 14.89 4.65
C SER A 339 35.17 14.82 6.04
N GLN A 340 34.84 15.97 6.63
CA GLN A 340 34.32 16.09 8.00
C GLN A 340 32.87 15.56 8.18
N GLN A 341 32.29 14.88 7.19
CA GLN A 341 30.87 14.48 7.18
C GLN A 341 30.69 13.00 6.85
N VAL A 342 31.03 12.14 7.82
CA VAL A 342 30.68 10.71 7.76
C VAL A 342 29.23 10.53 8.19
N ILE A 343 28.39 9.95 7.31
CA ILE A 343 27.03 9.56 7.67
C ILE A 343 27.10 8.25 8.47
N HIS A 344 26.91 8.34 9.78
CA HIS A 344 26.77 7.17 10.63
C HIS A 344 25.41 6.48 10.39
N PRO A 345 25.30 5.16 10.63
CA PRO A 345 24.03 4.43 10.44
C PRO A 345 22.84 5.03 11.21
N GLN A 346 23.06 5.57 12.41
CA GLN A 346 22.00 6.25 13.17
C GLN A 346 21.55 7.56 12.52
N ASP A 347 22.47 8.31 11.91
CA ASP A 347 22.14 9.55 11.20
C ASP A 347 21.42 9.22 9.89
N GLN A 348 21.82 8.15 9.20
CA GLN A 348 21.14 7.62 8.01
C GLN A 348 19.67 7.31 8.29
N VAL A 349 19.37 6.52 9.32
CA VAL A 349 17.98 6.15 9.68
C VAL A 349 17.16 7.37 10.08
N ALA A 350 17.76 8.32 10.79
CA ALA A 350 17.03 9.49 11.25
C ALA A 350 16.77 10.52 10.15
N ILE A 351 17.74 10.74 9.25
CA ILE A 351 17.55 11.53 8.04
C ILE A 351 16.44 10.89 7.20
N ALA A 352 16.47 9.57 7.01
CA ALA A 352 15.45 8.83 6.29
C ALA A 352 14.06 9.02 6.91
N ALA A 353 13.91 8.80 8.21
CA ALA A 353 12.64 8.99 8.93
C ALA A 353 12.14 10.44 8.81
N GLY A 354 13.03 11.42 8.94
CA GLY A 354 12.70 12.84 8.77
C GLY A 354 12.27 13.20 7.35
N LEU A 355 12.91 12.62 6.33
CA LEU A 355 12.53 12.79 4.92
C LEU A 355 11.17 12.15 4.64
N ILE A 356 10.95 10.91 5.08
CA ILE A 356 9.70 10.17 4.88
C ILE A 356 8.51 10.94 5.49
N GLN A 357 8.64 11.34 6.75
CA GLN A 357 7.58 12.06 7.47
C GLN A 357 7.40 13.49 6.94
N GLY A 358 8.50 14.21 6.67
CA GLY A 358 8.47 15.60 6.20
C GLY A 358 7.98 15.73 4.76
N CYS A 359 8.29 14.78 3.89
CA CYS A 359 7.80 14.76 2.51
C CYS A 359 6.32 14.37 2.43
N PHE A 360 5.78 13.60 3.38
CA PHE A 360 4.37 13.21 3.38
C PHE A 360 3.42 14.43 3.33
N ARG A 361 3.72 15.50 4.09
CA ARG A 361 2.93 16.76 4.07
C ARG A 361 3.09 17.57 2.78
N LEU A 362 4.08 17.24 1.95
CA LEU A 362 4.37 17.89 0.67
C LEU A 362 3.91 17.06 -0.53
N LEU A 363 3.43 15.83 -0.33
CA LEU A 363 2.92 14.97 -1.41
C LEU A 363 1.79 15.67 -2.17
N GLY A 364 1.90 15.70 -3.49
CA GLY A 364 1.03 16.41 -4.42
C GLY A 364 1.33 17.90 -4.58
N SER A 365 2.27 18.48 -3.83
CA SER A 365 2.76 19.84 -4.06
C SER A 365 3.91 19.87 -5.05
N SER A 366 4.13 21.04 -5.65
CA SER A 366 5.26 21.29 -6.55
C SER A 366 6.63 21.19 -5.87
N TRP A 367 6.73 21.34 -4.55
CA TRP A 367 8.02 21.26 -3.83
C TRP A 367 8.76 19.94 -4.05
N LEU A 368 8.06 18.81 -4.13
CA LEU A 368 8.71 17.51 -4.30
C LEU A 368 9.29 17.27 -5.70
N SER A 369 9.09 18.18 -6.66
CA SER A 369 9.85 18.14 -7.93
C SER A 369 11.31 18.55 -7.77
N PHE A 370 11.68 19.18 -6.65
CA PHE A 370 13.06 19.53 -6.31
C PHE A 370 13.74 18.47 -5.44
N LEU A 371 13.03 17.39 -5.06
CA LEU A 371 13.59 16.36 -4.21
C LEU A 371 14.66 15.56 -4.95
N ASP A 372 15.90 15.71 -4.49
CA ASP A 372 17.13 15.11 -5.04
C ASP A 372 18.23 15.17 -3.97
N SER A 373 19.14 14.20 -3.91
CA SER A 373 20.25 14.19 -2.95
C SER A 373 21.18 15.40 -3.12
N ARG A 374 21.26 16.01 -4.30
CA ARG A 374 21.99 17.25 -4.57
C ARG A 374 21.36 18.49 -3.92
N ASN A 375 20.07 18.43 -3.64
CA ASN A 375 19.31 19.55 -3.09
C ASN A 375 19.08 19.43 -1.58
N ILE A 376 19.34 18.25 -1.01
CA ILE A 376 19.15 17.98 0.41
C ILE A 376 20.41 18.30 1.19
N ARG A 377 20.23 19.11 2.23
CA ARG A 377 21.26 19.39 3.25
C ARG A 377 20.73 18.99 4.61
N TRP A 378 21.62 18.52 5.48
CA TRP A 378 21.23 18.03 6.78
C TRP A 378 22.25 18.41 7.85
N ARG A 379 21.78 18.46 9.09
CA ARG A 379 22.63 18.59 10.28
C ARG A 379 22.03 17.84 11.43
N ARG A 380 22.92 17.44 12.34
CA ARG A 380 22.57 16.99 13.67
C ARG A 380 22.79 18.13 14.67
N SER A 381 21.80 18.42 15.49
CA SER A 381 21.91 19.38 16.60
C SER A 381 22.60 18.74 17.81
N ALA A 382 23.06 19.57 18.75
CA ALA A 382 23.74 19.10 19.96
C ALA A 382 22.87 18.18 20.84
N ASP A 383 21.56 18.38 20.84
CA ASP A 383 20.58 17.48 21.48
C ASP A 383 20.26 16.23 20.65
N GLY A 384 21.00 16.00 19.57
CA GLY A 384 20.91 14.82 18.72
C GLY A 384 19.71 14.80 17.78
N ARG A 385 18.94 15.89 17.64
CA ARG A 385 17.88 15.96 16.64
C ARG A 385 18.46 16.27 15.26
N TRP A 386 17.69 16.02 14.21
CA TRP A 386 18.16 16.23 12.85
C TRP A 386 17.27 17.24 12.15
N THR A 387 17.92 18.18 11.47
CA THR A 387 17.25 19.17 10.64
C THR A 387 17.63 18.90 9.20
N THR A 388 16.64 18.79 8.32
CA THR A 388 16.82 18.59 6.88
C THR A 388 16.18 19.75 6.11
N MET A 389 16.92 20.26 5.13
CA MET A 389 16.53 21.36 4.26
C MET A 389 16.62 20.90 2.81
N MET A 390 15.67 21.33 1.98
CA MET A 390 15.67 21.12 0.54
C MET A 390 15.76 22.46 -0.18
N ALA A 391 16.70 22.56 -1.09
CA ALA A 391 16.80 23.69 -1.99
C ALA A 391 15.81 23.58 -3.15
N ALA A 392 15.11 24.68 -3.50
CA ALA A 392 14.31 24.78 -4.72
C ALA A 392 15.19 24.99 -5.97
N SER A 393 16.17 24.12 -6.18
CA SER A 393 17.02 24.08 -7.37
C SER A 393 16.64 22.90 -8.25
N SER A 394 16.83 23.02 -9.56
CA SER A 394 16.62 21.89 -10.48
C SER A 394 17.49 20.71 -10.06
N GLY A 395 16.87 19.57 -9.80
CA GLY A 395 17.57 18.31 -9.51
C GLY A 395 18.15 17.68 -10.79
N ASP A 396 18.42 16.38 -10.75
CA ASP A 396 18.88 15.63 -11.91
C ASP A 396 17.86 15.72 -13.06
N GLY A 397 18.33 16.32 -14.16
CA GLY A 397 17.53 16.53 -15.37
C GLY A 397 17.21 15.23 -16.10
N SER A 398 17.99 14.16 -15.91
CA SER A 398 17.68 12.85 -16.50
C SER A 398 16.47 12.21 -15.80
N THR A 399 16.54 12.08 -14.48
CA THR A 399 15.47 11.58 -13.62
C THR A 399 14.18 12.38 -13.79
N THR A 400 14.29 13.71 -13.83
CA THR A 400 13.10 14.57 -14.00
C THR A 400 12.41 14.34 -15.35
N ARG A 401 13.18 14.25 -16.44
CA ARG A 401 12.62 13.96 -17.77
C ARG A 401 11.95 12.59 -17.85
N THR A 402 12.57 11.54 -17.30
CA THR A 402 11.98 10.19 -17.30
C THR A 402 10.66 10.16 -16.52
N LEU A 403 10.60 10.83 -15.37
CA LEU A 403 9.39 10.90 -14.56
C LEU A 403 8.28 11.73 -15.23
N GLU A 404 8.62 12.77 -15.98
CA GLU A 404 7.68 13.49 -16.83
C GLU A 404 7.12 12.62 -17.96
N GLN A 405 7.94 11.77 -18.58
CA GLN A 405 7.47 10.81 -19.59
C GLN A 405 6.44 9.84 -18.99
N ILE A 406 6.68 9.32 -17.78
CA ILE A 406 5.73 8.45 -17.07
C ILE A 406 4.41 9.19 -16.78
N LEU A 407 4.49 10.45 -16.30
CA LEU A 407 3.30 11.26 -16.06
C LEU A 407 2.49 11.50 -17.33
N ASN A 408 3.16 11.81 -18.43
CA ASN A 408 2.53 12.03 -19.74
C ASN A 408 1.91 10.74 -20.29
N ALA A 409 2.60 9.62 -20.18
CA ALA A 409 2.07 8.30 -20.54
C ALA A 409 0.81 7.96 -19.74
N GLY A 410 0.83 8.15 -18.41
CA GLY A 410 -0.33 7.94 -17.54
C GLY A 410 -1.54 8.82 -17.89
N ARG A 411 -1.30 10.07 -18.33
CA ARG A 411 -2.34 11.00 -18.77
C ARG A 411 -2.91 10.68 -20.15
N ALA A 412 -2.08 10.11 -21.05
CA ALA A 412 -2.46 9.75 -22.41
C ALA A 412 -3.25 8.43 -22.50
N ARG A 413 -3.31 7.64 -21.43
CA ARG A 413 -4.10 6.40 -21.37
C ARG A 413 -5.60 6.66 -21.49
N ARG A 414 -6.32 5.66 -22.03
CA ARG A 414 -7.79 5.64 -22.06
C ARG A 414 -8.39 5.76 -20.66
N ASP A 415 -7.79 5.09 -19.68
CA ASP A 415 -8.04 5.27 -18.26
C ASP A 415 -7.08 6.34 -17.71
N ARG A 416 -7.36 7.62 -17.95
CA ARG A 416 -6.49 8.72 -17.53
C ARG A 416 -6.15 8.63 -16.03
N ARG A 417 -4.87 8.47 -15.71
CA ARG A 417 -4.35 8.40 -14.33
C ARG A 417 -3.54 9.65 -14.01
N ASP A 418 -3.76 10.22 -12.83
CA ASP A 418 -2.87 11.23 -12.27
C ASP A 418 -1.84 10.55 -11.37
N LEU A 419 -0.64 10.33 -11.92
CA LEU A 419 0.46 9.67 -11.22
C LEU A 419 1.35 10.66 -10.45
N THR A 420 0.97 11.95 -10.34
CA THR A 420 1.81 12.99 -9.71
C THR A 420 2.34 12.57 -8.34
N LYS A 421 1.50 11.96 -7.51
CA LYS A 421 1.88 11.50 -6.16
C LYS A 421 2.76 10.26 -6.20
N HIS A 422 2.46 9.29 -7.06
CA HIS A 422 3.28 8.09 -7.27
C HIS A 422 4.69 8.48 -7.69
N THR A 423 4.83 9.42 -8.63
CA THR A 423 6.11 9.93 -9.09
C THR A 423 6.93 10.58 -7.96
N GLN A 424 6.26 11.28 -7.04
CA GLN A 424 6.91 11.88 -5.88
C GLN A 424 7.29 10.84 -4.81
N MET A 425 6.44 9.85 -4.55
CA MET A 425 6.77 8.71 -3.67
C MET A 425 7.96 7.92 -4.22
N PHE A 426 8.01 7.72 -5.53
CA PHE A 426 9.14 7.08 -6.20
C PHE A 426 10.44 7.87 -6.03
N ARG A 427 10.40 9.21 -6.19
CA ARG A 427 11.56 10.08 -5.91
C ARG A 427 12.04 9.97 -4.47
N ILE A 428 11.12 9.91 -3.50
CA ILE A 428 11.47 9.66 -2.09
C ILE A 428 12.20 8.31 -1.99
N GLY A 429 11.68 7.27 -2.64
CA GLY A 429 12.32 5.95 -2.72
C GLY A 429 13.76 6.01 -3.25
N LEU A 430 14.00 6.68 -4.38
CA LEU A 430 15.35 6.83 -4.94
C LEU A 430 16.31 7.49 -3.94
N LEU A 431 15.91 8.61 -3.34
CA LEU A 431 16.72 9.31 -2.34
C LEU A 431 17.04 8.43 -1.12
N LEU A 432 16.07 7.63 -0.68
CA LEU A 432 16.23 6.71 0.44
C LEU A 432 17.18 5.55 0.11
N VAL A 433 17.17 5.07 -1.12
CA VAL A 433 18.12 4.06 -1.63
C VAL A 433 19.52 4.63 -1.65
N GLU A 434 19.71 5.82 -2.21
CA GLU A 434 21.02 6.46 -2.25
C GLU A 434 21.60 6.66 -0.85
N LEU A 435 20.74 7.08 0.07
CA LEU A 435 21.08 7.23 1.48
C LEU A 435 21.42 5.89 2.13
N ALA A 436 20.61 4.84 1.91
CA ALA A 436 20.75 3.51 2.53
C ALA A 436 21.99 2.76 2.04
N LEU A 437 22.18 2.72 0.72
CA LEU A 437 23.26 1.98 0.09
C LEU A 437 24.57 2.76 0.07
N LYS A 438 24.49 4.08 0.28
CA LYS A 438 25.61 5.02 0.18
C LYS A 438 26.23 4.99 -1.22
N THR A 439 25.35 4.84 -2.22
CA THR A 439 25.67 4.70 -3.63
C THR A 439 24.68 5.56 -4.42
N PRO A 440 25.13 6.42 -5.35
CA PRO A 440 24.20 7.18 -6.19
C PRO A 440 23.42 6.25 -7.12
N VAL A 441 22.17 6.59 -7.41
CA VAL A 441 21.42 5.94 -8.50
C VAL A 441 22.00 6.44 -9.82
N THR A 442 22.41 5.54 -10.70
CA THR A 442 23.08 5.93 -11.95
C THR A 442 22.10 6.64 -12.88
N TYR A 443 20.96 6.01 -13.15
CA TYR A 443 19.86 6.60 -13.92
C TYR A 443 18.57 5.79 -13.74
N ILE A 444 17.47 6.36 -14.25
CA ILE A 444 16.18 5.68 -14.38
C ILE A 444 15.69 5.75 -15.83
N GLU A 445 15.04 4.69 -16.30
CA GLU A 445 14.45 4.61 -17.63
C GLU A 445 12.94 4.43 -17.59
N PHE A 446 12.28 4.98 -18.61
CA PHE A 446 10.87 4.71 -18.86
C PHE A 446 10.73 3.37 -19.55
N ASP A 447 9.92 2.47 -18.99
CA ASP A 447 9.58 1.21 -19.62
C ASP A 447 8.26 1.34 -20.40
N PRO A 448 8.28 1.33 -21.75
CA PRO A 448 7.06 1.46 -22.55
C PRO A 448 6.08 0.31 -22.35
N GLN A 449 6.56 -0.88 -21.97
CA GLN A 449 5.70 -2.06 -21.82
C GLN A 449 4.84 -1.97 -20.57
N THR A 450 5.42 -1.54 -19.46
CA THR A 450 4.70 -1.38 -18.18
C THR A 450 4.13 0.02 -18.00
N SER A 451 4.60 1.00 -18.80
CA SER A 451 4.45 2.43 -18.56
C SER A 451 5.00 2.88 -17.20
N GLY A 452 5.97 2.14 -16.68
CA GLY A 452 6.60 2.32 -15.37
C GLY A 452 8.04 2.80 -15.45
N ALA A 453 8.76 2.71 -14.32
CA ALA A 453 10.18 3.09 -14.22
C ALA A 453 11.08 1.86 -14.00
N LYS A 454 12.24 1.83 -14.66
CA LYS A 454 13.36 0.91 -14.38
C LYS A 454 14.49 1.68 -13.71
N VAL A 455 15.14 1.07 -12.72
CA VAL A 455 16.20 1.70 -11.93
C VAL A 455 17.53 1.00 -12.22
N PHE A 456 18.59 1.78 -12.41
CA PHE A 456 19.94 1.27 -12.68
C PHE A 456 20.93 1.83 -11.66
N ILE A 457 21.72 0.94 -11.07
CA ILE A 457 22.75 1.26 -10.07
C ILE A 457 23.99 0.44 -10.41
N ASP A 458 25.00 1.08 -11.03
CA ASP A 458 26.16 0.37 -11.62
C ASP A 458 26.90 -0.53 -10.63
N GLN A 459 26.90 -0.16 -9.35
CA GLN A 459 27.61 -0.90 -8.29
C GLN A 459 26.89 -2.18 -7.86
N LEU A 460 25.62 -2.35 -8.23
CA LEU A 460 24.82 -3.54 -7.93
C LEU A 460 24.63 -4.46 -9.14
N GLY A 461 24.90 -3.98 -10.35
CA GLY A 461 24.80 -4.77 -11.57
C GLY A 461 24.66 -3.91 -12.82
N VAL A 462 24.71 -4.57 -13.98
CA VAL A 462 24.54 -3.94 -15.29
C VAL A 462 23.05 -3.90 -15.72
N ASP A 463 22.24 -4.77 -15.11
CA ASP A 463 20.82 -4.93 -15.45
C ASP A 463 19.92 -4.00 -14.64
N ALA A 464 18.70 -3.78 -15.16
CA ALA A 464 17.66 -3.04 -14.46
C ALA A 464 17.25 -3.77 -13.18
N LEU A 465 17.27 -3.07 -12.06
CA LEU A 465 16.91 -3.60 -10.75
C LEU A 465 15.42 -3.35 -10.46
N ASP A 466 14.75 -4.36 -9.93
CA ASP A 466 13.39 -4.20 -9.43
C ASP A 466 13.38 -3.72 -7.96
N ALA A 467 12.21 -3.28 -7.50
CA ALA A 467 12.04 -2.77 -6.14
C ALA A 467 12.32 -3.85 -5.08
N HIS A 468 12.14 -5.14 -5.39
CA HIS A 468 12.41 -6.25 -4.48
C HIS A 468 13.92 -6.42 -4.30
N ASP A 469 14.68 -6.44 -5.39
CA ASP A 469 16.14 -6.56 -5.39
C ASP A 469 16.79 -5.40 -4.64
N ILE A 470 16.35 -4.17 -4.93
CA ILE A 470 16.84 -2.96 -4.27
C ILE A 470 16.49 -2.98 -2.78
N ALA A 471 15.25 -3.37 -2.42
CA ALA A 471 14.85 -3.46 -1.04
C ALA A 471 15.65 -4.50 -0.26
N ALA A 472 15.87 -5.69 -0.82
CA ALA A 472 16.67 -6.74 -0.19
C ALA A 472 18.11 -6.29 0.07
N GLU A 473 18.72 -5.58 -0.87
CA GLU A 473 20.06 -4.99 -0.67
C GLU A 473 20.03 -3.93 0.45
N VAL A 474 19.01 -3.07 0.50
CA VAL A 474 18.83 -2.09 1.56
C VAL A 474 18.65 -2.77 2.93
N GLU A 475 17.86 -3.83 3.02
CA GLU A 475 17.66 -4.61 4.25
C GLU A 475 18.96 -5.20 4.75
N SER A 476 19.78 -5.74 3.85
CA SER A 476 21.06 -6.34 4.19
C SER A 476 22.06 -5.35 4.79
N ARG A 477 22.01 -4.07 4.36
CA ARG A 477 22.91 -3.01 4.83
C ARG A 477 22.35 -2.20 5.99
N THR A 478 21.04 -2.23 6.19
CA THR A 478 20.35 -1.40 7.19
C THR A 478 19.46 -2.27 8.08
N ASN A 479 18.15 -2.29 7.83
CA ASN A 479 17.18 -3.13 8.53
C ASN A 479 15.90 -3.32 7.69
N ILE A 480 15.06 -4.26 8.13
CA ILE A 480 13.82 -4.66 7.45
C ILE A 480 12.81 -3.51 7.28
N LEU A 481 12.67 -2.63 8.29
CA LEU A 481 11.72 -1.52 8.23
C LEU A 481 12.12 -0.51 7.14
N TYR A 482 13.42 -0.25 7.00
CA TYR A 482 13.94 0.61 5.94
C TYR A 482 13.71 -0.03 4.56
N GLY A 483 14.03 -1.32 4.42
CA GLY A 483 13.79 -2.08 3.19
C GLY A 483 12.35 -2.05 2.72
N ASN A 484 11.40 -2.32 3.63
CA ASN A 484 9.97 -2.24 3.36
C ASN A 484 9.53 -0.84 2.87
N VAL A 485 10.05 0.23 3.47
CA VAL A 485 9.75 1.60 3.04
C VAL A 485 10.24 1.84 1.60
N VAL A 486 11.48 1.42 1.30
CA VAL A 486 12.07 1.53 -0.04
C VAL A 486 11.26 0.71 -1.03
N PHE A 487 10.91 -0.53 -0.67
CA PHE A 487 10.10 -1.42 -1.49
C PHE A 487 8.77 -0.76 -1.87
N PHE A 488 8.03 -0.22 -0.90
CA PHE A 488 6.78 0.48 -1.15
C PHE A 488 6.99 1.66 -2.11
N CYS A 489 7.94 2.55 -1.79
CA CYS A 489 8.19 3.78 -2.53
C CYS A 489 8.58 3.52 -3.99
N LEU A 490 9.38 2.49 -4.28
CA LEU A 490 9.78 2.15 -5.65
C LEU A 490 8.68 1.38 -6.39
N SER A 491 7.95 0.50 -5.70
CA SER A 491 6.87 -0.30 -6.31
C SER A 491 5.73 0.54 -6.88
N VAL A 492 5.52 1.77 -6.39
CA VAL A 492 4.44 2.65 -6.87
C VAL A 492 4.50 2.97 -8.37
N LEU A 493 5.67 2.87 -9.01
CA LEU A 493 5.87 3.05 -10.46
C LEU A 493 6.35 1.78 -11.18
N GLN A 494 6.55 0.67 -10.46
CA GLN A 494 6.94 -0.61 -11.05
C GLN A 494 5.78 -1.61 -11.10
N ASP A 495 4.81 -1.47 -10.20
CA ASP A 495 3.61 -2.30 -10.13
C ASP A 495 2.38 -1.59 -10.74
N ARG A 496 1.72 -2.26 -11.69
CA ARG A 496 0.50 -1.77 -12.35
C ARG A 496 -0.69 -1.63 -11.41
N GLU A 497 -0.79 -2.45 -10.37
CA GLU A 497 -1.86 -2.37 -9.38
C GLU A 497 -1.69 -1.12 -8.51
N MET A 498 -0.47 -0.87 -8.04
CA MET A 498 -0.13 0.33 -7.27
C MET A 498 -0.34 1.62 -8.08
N MET A 499 0.06 1.63 -9.35
CA MET A 499 -0.24 2.73 -10.28
C MET A 499 -1.74 2.95 -10.50
N GLY A 500 -2.59 1.93 -10.25
CA GLY A 500 -4.04 2.03 -10.33
C GLY A 500 -4.70 2.50 -9.03
N ASN A 501 -3.97 2.52 -7.92
CA ASN A 501 -4.49 2.83 -6.60
C ASN A 501 -4.73 4.34 -6.43
N LYS A 502 -6.01 4.74 -6.36
CA LYS A 502 -6.43 6.13 -6.13
C LYS A 502 -6.22 6.60 -4.68
N GLU A 503 -6.09 5.66 -3.74
CA GLU A 503 -5.89 5.90 -2.31
C GLU A 503 -4.44 5.64 -1.88
N ILE A 504 -3.48 5.84 -2.79
CA ILE A 504 -2.07 5.57 -2.54
C ILE A 504 -1.50 6.37 -1.35
N GLU A 505 -2.03 7.57 -1.05
CA GLU A 505 -1.65 8.37 0.14
C GLU A 505 -2.02 7.67 1.45
N SER A 506 -3.19 7.03 1.51
CA SER A 506 -3.62 6.26 2.68
C SER A 506 -2.73 5.03 2.89
N SER A 507 -2.30 4.42 1.79
CA SER A 507 -1.40 3.25 1.79
C SER A 507 0.00 3.67 2.25
N TYR A 508 0.54 4.76 1.70
CA TYR A 508 1.82 5.35 2.14
C TYR A 508 1.78 5.71 3.64
N TYR A 509 0.69 6.28 4.13
CA TYR A 509 0.58 6.55 5.56
C TYR A 509 0.62 5.27 6.41
N LYS A 510 -0.12 4.23 6.01
CA LYS A 510 -0.20 2.97 6.76
C LYS A 510 1.09 2.16 6.70
N ASP A 511 1.71 2.11 5.54
CA ASP A 511 2.77 1.14 5.24
C ASP A 511 4.17 1.78 5.28
N VAL A 512 4.29 3.10 5.12
CA VAL A 512 5.57 3.82 5.12
C VAL A 512 5.75 4.68 6.38
N ILE A 513 4.75 5.49 6.76
CA ILE A 513 4.90 6.39 7.91
C ILE A 513 4.97 5.62 9.24
N SER A 514 4.19 4.56 9.40
CA SER A 514 4.24 3.70 10.60
C SER A 514 5.63 3.12 10.82
N GLN A 515 6.25 2.61 9.75
CA GLN A 515 7.60 2.04 9.78
C GLN A 515 8.65 3.13 10.04
N ALA A 516 8.48 4.33 9.51
CA ALA A 516 9.35 5.46 9.81
C ALA A 516 9.23 5.93 11.27
N GLU A 517 8.03 5.93 11.86
CA GLU A 517 7.81 6.22 13.28
C GLU A 517 8.48 5.15 14.17
N GLU A 518 8.41 3.87 13.77
CA GLU A 518 9.07 2.76 14.46
C GLU A 518 10.60 2.83 14.35
N LEU A 519 11.14 3.07 13.15
CA LEU A 519 12.57 3.32 12.89
C LEU A 519 13.11 4.45 13.77
N GLU A 520 12.39 5.56 13.86
CA GLU A 520 12.78 6.69 14.71
C GLU A 520 12.78 6.32 16.19
N SER A 521 11.84 5.47 16.62
CA SER A 521 11.78 4.99 18.01
C SER A 521 12.98 4.13 18.38
N LEU A 522 13.44 3.26 17.48
CA LEU A 522 14.62 2.40 17.69
C LEU A 522 15.88 3.24 17.92
N VAL A 523 16.10 4.27 17.10
CA VAL A 523 17.24 5.19 17.24
C VAL A 523 17.19 5.96 18.57
N ARG A 524 15.99 6.33 19.05
CA ARG A 524 15.82 7.02 20.35
C ARG A 524 16.03 6.09 21.54
N VAL A 525 15.69 4.81 21.44
CA VAL A 525 15.87 3.81 22.51
C VAL A 525 17.33 3.42 22.67
N GLU A 526 18.07 3.22 21.58
CA GLU A 526 19.52 2.96 21.61
C GLU A 526 20.28 4.09 22.32
N ARG A 527 19.89 5.36 22.10
CA ARG A 527 20.47 6.52 22.77
C ARG A 527 20.28 6.53 24.28
N ARG A 528 19.17 5.99 24.79
CA ARG A 528 18.91 5.92 26.23
C ARG A 528 19.72 4.82 26.93
N ARG A 529 20.24 3.85 26.17
CA ARG A 529 21.10 2.76 26.69
C ARG A 529 22.60 3.07 26.60
N GLY A 530 23.01 4.10 25.86
CA GLY A 530 24.38 4.61 25.83
C GLY A 530 24.65 5.61 26.96
N SER A 531 25.64 5.30 27.80
CA SER A 531 26.20 6.11 28.90
C SER A 531 26.71 7.50 28.43
N PRO A 532 26.97 8.46 29.36
CA PRO A 532 27.08 9.88 29.04
C PRO A 532 28.29 10.20 28.16
N SER A 533 28.10 11.17 27.26
CA SER A 533 29.14 11.79 26.45
C SER A 533 30.32 12.26 27.33
N PRO A 534 31.57 11.90 27.00
CA PRO A 534 32.71 12.60 27.56
C PRO A 534 32.77 14.01 26.95
N HIS A 535 33.14 14.96 27.80
CA HIS A 535 33.24 16.39 27.53
C HIS A 535 34.00 16.77 26.26
#